data_AF-A0A2H3FRL5-F1
#
_entry.id   AF-A0A2H3FRL5-F1
#
_cell.length_a   1.000
_cell.length_b   1.000
_cell.length_c   1.000
_cell.angle_alpha   90.00
_cell.angle_beta   90.00
_cell.angle_gamma   90.00
#
_symmetry.space_group_name_H-M   'P 1'
#
loop_
_entity.id
_entity.type
_entity.pdbx_description
1 polymer ?
#
loop_
_entity_poly.entity_id
_entity_poly.type
_entity_poly.pdbx_seq_one_letter_code
_entity_poly.pdbx_strand_id
1 'polypeptide(L)'
;MALLRIVAREGGIPSLDQIRGRILSRFPSAPETSELLTALRDWYRPLQYAEVNEDGARQAVLHRRPVLATFFLSQPGWDKFEAFFDDDSQTRCSILKQFHMAPHYSEEVNFEEGGHAVVLVGCSPGSLNFLNSWGSSWGDSGQFKIENHIVLGNHEEPMRFYDIFWLEEDLKSSERQAYNMRVDEELCRRAEGHQGIFELGYRCPKCDNNAPLADFSGSIRRATCPKCQGSFEPEAGHRIEAYLI
;
A
#
# COMPACT_ATOMS: atom_id res chain seq x y z
N MET A 1 1.44 -3.16 11.54
CA MET A 1 2.53 -3.62 10.65
C MET A 1 2.18 -3.33 9.19
N ALA A 2 2.66 -2.20 8.67
CA ALA A 2 2.25 -1.61 7.39
C ALA A 2 2.98 -2.17 6.14
N LEU A 3 3.90 -3.12 6.33
CA LEU A 3 4.82 -3.60 5.27
C LEU A 3 4.66 -5.10 4.95
N LEU A 4 3.69 -5.79 5.55
CA LEU A 4 3.51 -7.23 5.38
C LEU A 4 2.80 -7.55 4.07
N ARG A 5 3.45 -7.39 2.90
CA ARG A 5 2.89 -7.97 1.67
C ARG A 5 2.58 -9.44 1.93
N ILE A 6 1.36 -9.89 1.61
CA ILE A 6 0.99 -11.30 1.74
C ILE A 6 1.94 -12.10 0.83
N VAL A 7 2.79 -12.92 1.43
CA VAL A 7 3.85 -13.65 0.70
C VAL A 7 3.37 -15.00 0.19
N ALA A 8 2.36 -15.56 0.85
CA ALA A 8 1.69 -16.81 0.52
C ALA A 8 0.28 -16.78 1.14
N ARG A 9 -0.65 -17.48 0.49
CA ARG A 9 -2.04 -17.61 0.94
C ARG A 9 -2.46 -19.07 0.89
N GLU A 10 -3.11 -19.54 1.95
CA GLU A 10 -3.73 -20.87 1.91
C GLU A 10 -4.87 -20.87 0.89
N GLY A 11 -4.86 -21.84 -0.04
CA GLY A 11 -5.74 -21.85 -1.21
C GLY A 11 -5.20 -21.11 -2.43
N GLY A 12 -4.00 -20.51 -2.32
CA GLY A 12 -3.34 -19.79 -3.42
C GLY A 12 -3.76 -18.33 -3.55
N ILE A 13 -3.03 -17.60 -4.38
CA ILE A 13 -3.36 -16.22 -4.76
C ILE A 13 -3.93 -16.28 -6.18
N PRO A 14 -5.17 -15.83 -6.42
CA PRO A 14 -5.76 -15.85 -7.74
C PRO A 14 -5.01 -14.92 -8.70
N SER A 15 -4.94 -15.29 -9.98
CA SER A 15 -4.37 -14.42 -11.01
C SER A 15 -5.29 -13.22 -11.27
N LEU A 16 -4.74 -12.18 -11.90
CA LEU A 16 -5.51 -11.00 -12.30
C LEU A 16 -6.69 -11.39 -13.20
N ASP A 17 -6.48 -12.31 -14.15
CA ASP A 17 -7.54 -12.79 -15.05
C ASP A 17 -8.65 -13.54 -14.31
N GLN A 18 -8.30 -14.33 -13.29
CA GLN A 18 -9.29 -15.00 -12.44
C GLN A 18 -10.11 -13.99 -11.65
N ILE A 19 -9.45 -12.97 -11.07
CA ILE A 19 -10.14 -11.90 -10.33
C ILE A 19 -11.08 -11.14 -11.27
N ARG A 20 -10.57 -10.68 -12.42
CA ARG A 20 -11.33 -9.94 -13.43
C ARG A 20 -12.52 -10.74 -13.93
N GLY A 21 -12.31 -12.00 -14.32
CA GLY A 21 -13.36 -12.88 -14.81
C GLY A 21 -14.47 -13.09 -13.78
N ARG A 22 -14.12 -13.26 -12.50
CA ARG A 22 -15.09 -13.39 -11.42
C ARG A 22 -15.89 -12.11 -11.20
N ILE A 23 -15.24 -10.95 -11.22
CA ILE A 23 -15.91 -9.64 -11.11
C ILE A 23 -16.92 -9.48 -12.25
N LEU A 24 -16.49 -9.64 -13.51
CA LEU A 24 -17.35 -9.48 -14.69
C LEU A 24 -18.50 -10.49 -14.73
N SER A 25 -18.28 -11.71 -14.22
CA SER A 25 -19.34 -12.71 -14.12
C SER A 25 -20.38 -12.38 -13.04
N ARG A 26 -19.98 -11.75 -11.93
CA ARG A 26 -20.90 -11.37 -10.84
C ARG A 26 -21.63 -10.06 -11.13
N PHE A 27 -20.92 -9.13 -11.75
CA PHE A 27 -21.32 -7.76 -12.02
C PHE A 27 -21.21 -7.51 -13.53
N PRO A 28 -22.23 -7.92 -14.32
CA PRO A 28 -22.23 -7.73 -15.77
C PRO A 28 -22.35 -6.25 -16.16
N SER A 29 -22.85 -5.41 -15.25
CA SER A 29 -22.82 -3.94 -15.31
C SER A 29 -21.92 -3.38 -14.20
N ALA A 30 -21.47 -2.14 -14.35
CA ALA A 30 -20.67 -1.48 -13.32
C ALA A 30 -21.47 -1.36 -12.01
N PRO A 31 -21.03 -2.02 -10.91
CA PRO A 31 -21.69 -1.90 -9.63
C PRO A 31 -21.23 -0.64 -8.90
N GLU A 32 -21.95 -0.28 -7.84
CA GLU A 32 -21.43 0.65 -6.85
C GLU A 32 -20.12 0.13 -6.26
N THR A 33 -19.17 1.05 -6.01
CA THR A 33 -17.82 0.66 -5.54
C THR A 33 -17.88 -0.07 -4.20
N SER A 34 -18.76 0.36 -3.30
CA SER A 34 -18.96 -0.27 -1.99
C SER A 34 -19.52 -1.69 -2.09
N GLU A 35 -20.43 -1.96 -3.05
CA GLU A 35 -20.96 -3.29 -3.32
C GLU A 35 -19.84 -4.22 -3.85
N LEU A 36 -19.04 -3.73 -4.79
CA LEU A 36 -17.88 -4.47 -5.30
C LEU A 36 -16.89 -4.79 -4.19
N LEU A 37 -16.51 -3.81 -3.37
CA LEU A 37 -15.57 -4.01 -2.26
C LEU A 37 -16.10 -5.00 -1.21
N THR A 38 -17.41 -4.96 -0.94
CA THR A 38 -18.07 -5.95 -0.06
C THR A 38 -17.95 -7.36 -0.63
N ALA A 39 -18.24 -7.55 -1.92
CA ALA A 39 -18.08 -8.84 -2.57
C ALA A 39 -16.62 -9.33 -2.59
N LEU A 40 -15.67 -8.42 -2.82
CA LEU A 40 -14.24 -8.76 -2.80
C LEU A 40 -13.77 -9.20 -1.42
N ARG A 41 -14.24 -8.55 -0.35
CA ARG A 41 -14.00 -8.97 1.04
C ARG A 41 -14.47 -10.40 1.29
N ASP A 42 -15.67 -10.75 0.82
CA ASP A 42 -16.22 -12.09 0.99
C ASP A 42 -15.45 -13.15 0.18
N TRP A 43 -14.95 -12.78 -1.00
CA TRP A 43 -14.24 -13.70 -1.88
C TRP A 43 -12.79 -13.92 -1.47
N TYR A 44 -12.15 -12.90 -0.89
CA TYR A 44 -10.72 -12.86 -0.69
C TYR A 44 -10.36 -12.52 0.75
N ARG A 45 -10.37 -13.52 1.64
CA ARG A 45 -9.81 -13.35 2.99
C ARG A 45 -8.32 -12.99 2.89
N PRO A 46 -7.79 -12.11 3.76
CA PRO A 46 -8.45 -11.32 4.82
C PRO A 46 -8.74 -9.88 4.41
N LEU A 47 -9.06 -9.64 3.14
CA LEU A 47 -9.26 -8.28 2.64
C LEU A 47 -10.38 -7.58 3.41
N GLN A 48 -10.08 -6.40 3.93
CA GLN A 48 -11.01 -5.46 4.54
C GLN A 48 -10.93 -4.14 3.77
N TYR A 49 -11.96 -3.31 3.93
CA TYR A 49 -11.93 -1.94 3.46
C TYR A 49 -12.65 -1.01 4.43
N ALA A 50 -12.27 0.26 4.40
CA ALA A 50 -13.00 1.34 5.07
C ALA A 50 -13.04 2.55 4.15
N GLU A 51 -14.21 3.19 4.05
CA GLU A 51 -14.30 4.51 3.44
C GLU A 51 -13.69 5.54 4.40
N VAL A 52 -12.81 6.39 3.88
CA VAL A 52 -12.03 7.36 4.65
C VAL A 52 -12.08 8.73 3.99
N ASN A 53 -11.83 9.78 4.77
CA ASN A 53 -11.60 11.11 4.24
C ASN A 53 -10.16 11.26 3.69
N GLU A 54 -9.83 12.44 3.15
CA GLU A 54 -8.50 12.70 2.60
C GLU A 54 -7.36 12.46 3.61
N ASP A 55 -7.54 12.86 4.88
CA ASP A 55 -6.53 12.62 5.91
C ASP A 55 -6.31 11.11 6.15
N GLY A 56 -7.39 10.34 6.30
CA GLY A 56 -7.30 8.89 6.42
C GLY A 56 -6.63 8.23 5.20
N ALA A 57 -6.93 8.70 3.98
CA ALA A 57 -6.28 8.25 2.76
C ALA A 57 -4.77 8.55 2.76
N ARG A 58 -4.36 9.75 3.18
CA ARG A 58 -2.95 10.13 3.34
C ARG A 58 -2.25 9.23 4.36
N GLN A 59 -2.86 9.00 5.53
CA GLN A 59 -2.29 8.10 6.54
C GLN A 59 -2.13 6.68 5.99
N ALA A 60 -3.13 6.15 5.29
CA ALA A 60 -3.06 4.83 4.67
C ALA A 60 -1.89 4.69 3.68
N VAL A 61 -1.69 5.69 2.81
CA VAL A 61 -0.58 5.70 1.85
C VAL A 61 0.79 5.84 2.52
N LEU A 62 0.92 6.67 3.57
CA LEU A 62 2.13 6.77 4.38
C LEU A 62 2.45 5.43 5.07
N HIS A 63 1.41 4.70 5.45
CA HIS A 63 1.47 3.32 5.92
C HIS A 63 1.58 2.29 4.78
N ARG A 64 1.89 2.69 3.54
CA ARG A 64 2.08 1.82 2.38
C ARG A 64 0.89 0.90 2.09
N ARG A 65 -0.31 1.29 2.51
CA ARG A 65 -1.56 0.60 2.21
C ARG A 65 -2.15 1.15 0.92
N PRO A 66 -2.68 0.29 0.03
CA PRO A 66 -3.34 0.74 -1.18
C PRO A 66 -4.64 1.47 -0.82
N VAL A 67 -4.86 2.61 -1.47
CA VAL A 67 -6.10 3.37 -1.34
C VAL A 67 -6.73 3.48 -2.72
N LEU A 68 -7.94 2.92 -2.86
CA LEU A 68 -8.77 3.12 -4.04
C LEU A 68 -9.46 4.48 -3.90
N ALA A 69 -9.52 5.26 -4.97
CA ALA A 69 -10.29 6.49 -5.00
C ALA A 69 -11.21 6.50 -6.21
N THR A 70 -12.39 7.09 -6.03
CA THR A 70 -13.39 7.23 -7.08
C THR A 70 -13.86 8.66 -7.17
N PHE A 71 -14.08 9.13 -8.39
CA PHE A 71 -14.57 10.48 -8.64
C PHE A 71 -15.49 10.51 -9.86
N PHE A 72 -16.33 11.55 -9.93
CA PHE A 72 -17.28 11.79 -11.00
C PHE A 72 -17.14 13.24 -11.47
N LEU A 73 -17.09 13.44 -12.79
CA LEU A 73 -17.02 14.76 -13.42
C LEU A 73 -18.18 14.90 -14.42
N SER A 74 -18.62 16.13 -14.66
CA SER A 74 -19.45 16.48 -15.83
C SER A 74 -18.62 16.37 -17.12
N GLN A 75 -19.25 16.34 -18.31
CA GLN A 75 -18.52 16.36 -19.58
C GLN A 75 -17.47 17.46 -19.66
N PRO A 76 -17.77 18.73 -19.34
CA PRO A 76 -16.75 19.78 -19.46
C PRO A 76 -15.66 19.63 -18.38
N GLY A 77 -15.98 19.03 -17.24
CA GLY A 77 -14.99 18.61 -16.25
C GLY A 77 -14.06 17.54 -16.79
N TRP A 78 -14.58 16.53 -17.49
CA TRP A 78 -13.81 15.50 -18.19
C TRP A 78 -12.93 16.12 -19.28
N ASP A 79 -13.49 16.94 -20.17
CA ASP A 79 -12.75 17.63 -21.23
C ASP A 79 -11.58 18.44 -20.64
N LYS A 80 -11.84 19.14 -19.53
CA LYS A 80 -10.81 19.92 -18.84
C LYS A 80 -9.73 19.05 -18.22
N PHE A 81 -10.11 17.94 -17.58
CA PHE A 81 -9.21 16.98 -16.96
C PHE A 81 -8.30 16.34 -18.02
N GLU A 82 -8.88 15.85 -19.11
CA GLU A 82 -8.16 15.22 -20.22
C GLU A 82 -7.18 16.21 -20.86
N ALA A 83 -7.64 17.41 -21.21
CA ALA A 83 -6.77 18.44 -21.81
C ALA A 83 -5.61 18.86 -20.90
N PHE A 84 -5.79 18.81 -19.58
CA PHE A 84 -4.74 19.16 -18.62
C PHE A 84 -3.61 18.11 -18.60
N PHE A 85 -3.96 16.83 -18.75
CA PHE A 85 -3.05 15.69 -18.67
C PHE A 85 -2.68 15.06 -20.02
N ASP A 86 -3.18 15.63 -21.11
CA ASP A 86 -2.89 15.19 -22.48
C ASP A 86 -1.37 15.16 -22.79
N ASP A 87 -0.97 14.25 -23.68
CA ASP A 87 0.43 13.98 -23.98
C ASP A 87 1.17 15.20 -24.54
N ASP A 88 0.48 16.06 -25.29
CA ASP A 88 1.01 17.28 -25.91
C ASP A 88 0.92 18.50 -24.96
N SER A 89 0.33 18.33 -23.78
CA SER A 89 0.13 19.42 -22.82
C SER A 89 1.40 19.73 -22.02
N GLN A 90 1.75 21.01 -21.93
CA GLN A 90 2.82 21.47 -21.03
C GLN A 90 2.48 21.24 -19.55
N THR A 91 1.21 21.06 -19.21
CA THR A 91 0.75 20.83 -17.83
C THR A 91 0.69 19.35 -17.45
N ARG A 92 1.03 18.42 -18.36
CA ARG A 92 0.83 16.97 -18.16
C ARG A 92 1.46 16.37 -16.90
N CYS A 93 2.59 16.92 -16.44
CA CYS A 93 3.27 16.48 -15.21
C CYS A 93 3.00 17.41 -14.00
N SER A 94 2.15 18.41 -14.17
CA SER A 94 1.83 19.42 -13.15
C SER A 94 0.73 18.94 -12.20
N ILE A 95 0.54 19.69 -11.10
CA ILE A 95 -0.55 19.47 -10.16
C ILE A 95 -1.80 20.18 -10.68
N LEU A 96 -2.87 19.43 -10.93
CA LEU A 96 -4.19 20.00 -11.20
C LEU A 96 -4.75 20.60 -9.91
N LYS A 97 -4.98 21.91 -9.92
CA LYS A 97 -5.48 22.70 -8.80
C LYS A 97 -6.97 22.99 -8.90
N GLN A 98 -7.58 23.34 -7.77
CA GLN A 98 -9.03 23.58 -7.69
C GLN A 98 -9.48 24.67 -8.67
N PHE A 99 -8.72 25.76 -8.82
CA PHE A 99 -9.12 26.87 -9.71
C PHE A 99 -9.22 26.46 -11.19
N HIS A 100 -8.56 25.39 -11.63
CA HIS A 100 -8.71 24.90 -13.00
C HIS A 100 -10.05 24.19 -13.23
N MET A 101 -10.60 23.57 -12.18
CA MET A 101 -11.79 22.73 -12.23
C MET A 101 -13.04 23.47 -11.70
N ALA A 102 -12.87 24.49 -10.86
CA ALA A 102 -13.95 25.22 -10.22
C ALA A 102 -15.06 25.74 -11.16
N PRO A 103 -14.76 26.21 -12.39
CA PRO A 103 -15.80 26.60 -13.34
C PRO A 103 -16.74 25.47 -13.78
N HIS A 104 -16.32 24.21 -13.60
CA HIS A 104 -17.01 23.01 -14.08
C HIS A 104 -17.74 22.24 -12.97
N TYR A 105 -17.75 22.75 -11.73
CA TYR A 105 -18.38 22.05 -10.59
C TYR A 105 -19.90 22.18 -10.52
N SER A 106 -20.47 23.25 -11.09
CA SER A 106 -21.90 23.56 -11.01
C SER A 106 -22.69 23.05 -12.22
N GLU A 107 -22.02 22.38 -13.15
CA GLU A 107 -22.65 21.81 -14.33
C GLU A 107 -23.28 20.46 -13.93
N GLU A 108 -24.52 20.23 -14.38
CA GLU A 108 -25.25 19.01 -14.05
C GLU A 108 -24.42 17.77 -14.42
N VAL A 109 -24.24 16.87 -13.46
CA VAL A 109 -23.54 15.62 -13.69
C VAL A 109 -24.47 14.71 -14.48
N ASN A 110 -24.16 14.51 -15.76
CA ASN A 110 -24.79 13.43 -16.49
C ASN A 110 -24.16 12.11 -16.04
N PHE A 111 -24.88 11.33 -15.24
CA PHE A 111 -24.40 10.03 -14.75
C PHE A 111 -24.09 9.03 -15.88
N GLU A 112 -24.55 9.27 -17.11
CA GLU A 112 -24.16 8.49 -18.29
C GLU A 112 -22.71 8.76 -18.75
N GLU A 113 -22.12 9.90 -18.38
CA GLU A 113 -20.75 10.30 -18.75
C GLU A 113 -19.69 9.70 -17.81
N GLY A 114 -20.14 9.07 -16.72
CA GLY A 114 -19.37 8.08 -15.98
C GLY A 114 -18.45 8.63 -14.89
N GLY A 115 -18.25 7.79 -13.88
CA GLY A 115 -17.21 7.97 -12.86
C GLY A 115 -15.97 7.17 -13.21
N HIS A 116 -14.87 7.47 -12.53
CA HIS A 116 -13.61 6.77 -12.72
C HIS A 116 -12.98 6.35 -11.39
N ALA A 117 -12.24 5.25 -11.45
CA ALA A 117 -11.57 4.64 -10.31
C ALA A 117 -10.06 4.63 -10.52
N VAL A 118 -9.31 5.13 -9.55
CA VAL A 118 -7.86 5.31 -9.59
C VAL A 118 -7.24 4.89 -8.27
N VAL A 119 -5.92 4.67 -8.23
CA VAL A 119 -5.23 4.24 -7.01
C VAL A 119 -4.36 5.39 -6.49
N LEU A 120 -4.58 5.83 -5.25
CA LEU A 120 -3.70 6.79 -4.60
C LEU A 120 -2.39 6.08 -4.20
N VAL A 121 -1.27 6.53 -4.77
CA VAL A 121 0.05 5.88 -4.60
C VAL A 121 1.06 6.76 -3.85
N GLY A 122 0.76 8.05 -3.69
CA GLY A 122 1.63 8.98 -2.98
C GLY A 122 0.90 10.25 -2.56
N CYS A 123 1.46 10.96 -1.59
CA CYS A 123 0.96 12.26 -1.17
C CYS A 123 2.10 13.16 -0.69
N SER A 124 1.90 14.46 -0.82
CA SER A 124 2.71 15.52 -0.23
C SER A 124 1.79 16.54 0.47
N PRO A 125 2.30 17.48 1.30
CA PRO A 125 1.44 18.46 1.96
C PRO A 125 0.49 19.24 1.03
N GLY A 126 0.86 19.42 -0.24
CA GLY A 126 0.06 20.14 -1.24
C GLY A 126 -0.39 19.30 -2.44
N SER A 127 -0.29 17.97 -2.38
CA SER A 127 -0.77 17.13 -3.49
C SER A 127 -1.09 15.69 -3.11
N LEU A 128 -1.95 15.09 -3.92
CA LEU A 128 -2.26 13.67 -3.99
C LEU A 128 -1.79 13.14 -5.35
N ASN A 129 -1.13 11.99 -5.38
CA ASN A 129 -0.60 11.37 -6.59
C ASN A 129 -1.28 10.03 -6.87
N PHE A 130 -1.88 9.89 -8.04
CA PHE A 130 -2.70 8.75 -8.42
C PHE A 130 -2.09 7.99 -9.59
N LEU A 131 -2.20 6.66 -9.53
CA LEU A 131 -1.95 5.77 -10.65
C LEU A 131 -3.25 5.54 -11.40
N ASN A 132 -3.21 5.77 -12.71
CA ASN A 132 -4.30 5.55 -13.63
C ASN A 132 -4.11 4.23 -14.43
N SER A 133 -5.17 3.79 -15.11
CA SER A 133 -5.21 2.56 -15.90
C SER A 133 -5.15 2.79 -17.42
N TRP A 134 -4.76 3.98 -17.88
CA TRP A 134 -4.72 4.35 -19.30
C TRP A 134 -3.34 4.14 -19.96
N GLY A 135 -2.48 3.36 -19.32
CA GLY A 135 -1.16 3.02 -19.83
C GLY A 135 -0.06 3.99 -19.36
N SER A 136 1.19 3.56 -19.50
CA SER A 136 2.35 4.29 -19.01
C SER A 136 2.74 5.50 -19.85
N SER A 137 2.19 5.66 -21.06
CA SER A 137 2.44 6.84 -21.90
C SER A 137 1.65 8.06 -21.45
N TRP A 138 0.48 7.86 -20.83
CA TRP A 138 -0.44 8.93 -20.45
C TRP A 138 0.04 9.70 -19.20
N GLY A 139 -0.11 11.03 -19.21
CA GLY A 139 0.20 11.89 -18.07
C GLY A 139 1.68 11.83 -17.63
N ASP A 140 1.92 11.69 -16.32
CA ASP A 140 3.26 11.55 -15.73
C ASP A 140 3.62 10.06 -15.58
N SER A 141 3.88 9.38 -16.70
CA SER A 141 4.19 7.94 -16.72
C SER A 141 3.06 7.06 -16.17
N GLY A 142 1.82 7.30 -16.62
CA GLY A 142 0.59 6.64 -16.16
C GLY A 142 0.02 7.20 -14.85
N GLN A 143 0.58 8.31 -14.34
CA GLN A 143 0.16 8.94 -13.10
C GLN A 143 -0.31 10.38 -13.32
N PHE A 144 -1.09 10.89 -12.36
CA PHE A 144 -1.49 12.29 -12.32
C PHE A 144 -1.55 12.81 -10.88
N LYS A 145 -1.43 14.13 -10.72
CA LYS A 145 -1.40 14.80 -9.41
C LYS A 145 -2.50 15.84 -9.32
N ILE A 146 -3.19 15.86 -8.18
CA ILE A 146 -4.17 16.90 -7.84
C ILE A 146 -3.80 17.54 -6.51
N GLU A 147 -4.26 18.76 -6.29
CA GLU A 147 -3.98 19.52 -5.06
C GLU A 147 -4.61 18.86 -3.81
N ASN A 148 -5.90 18.51 -3.90
CA ASN A 148 -6.69 17.90 -2.84
C ASN A 148 -7.93 17.22 -3.43
N HIS A 149 -8.73 16.52 -2.60
CA HIS A 149 -9.92 15.78 -3.04
C HIS A 149 -11.02 16.64 -3.67
N ILE A 150 -11.05 17.95 -3.38
CA ILE A 150 -12.06 18.87 -3.94
C ILE A 150 -11.84 19.06 -5.44
N VAL A 151 -10.59 18.97 -5.91
CA VAL A 151 -10.25 19.15 -7.33
C VAL A 151 -11.11 18.29 -8.26
N LEU A 152 -11.36 17.03 -7.87
CA LEU A 152 -12.15 16.07 -8.64
C LEU A 152 -13.50 15.73 -7.97
N GLY A 153 -13.92 16.51 -6.98
CA GLY A 153 -15.26 16.41 -6.40
C GLY A 153 -16.17 17.50 -6.96
N ASN A 154 -17.44 17.17 -7.15
CA ASN A 154 -18.48 18.17 -7.36
C ASN A 154 -19.41 18.22 -6.14
N HIS A 155 -20.39 19.13 -6.14
CA HIS A 155 -21.29 19.33 -5.00
C HIS A 155 -22.21 18.13 -4.72
N GLU A 156 -22.52 17.33 -5.73
CA GLU A 156 -23.45 16.20 -5.65
C GLU A 156 -22.71 14.89 -5.41
N GLU A 157 -21.56 14.70 -6.06
CA GLU A 157 -20.72 13.52 -5.95
C GLU A 157 -19.28 13.90 -5.57
N PRO A 158 -18.93 13.87 -4.27
CA PRO A 158 -17.58 14.11 -3.82
C PRO A 158 -16.67 12.92 -4.19
N MET A 159 -15.38 13.21 -4.34
CA MET A 159 -14.36 12.17 -4.45
C MET A 159 -14.34 11.32 -3.18
N ARG A 160 -14.40 9.99 -3.33
CA ARG A 160 -14.41 9.02 -2.22
C ARG A 160 -13.11 8.25 -2.17
N PHE A 161 -12.67 7.89 -0.97
CA PHE A 161 -11.46 7.09 -0.74
C PHE A 161 -11.80 5.83 0.05
N TYR A 162 -11.21 4.71 -0.36
CA TYR A 162 -11.35 3.43 0.30
C TYR A 162 -9.95 2.90 0.65
N ASP A 163 -9.66 2.89 1.94
CA ASP A 163 -8.46 2.28 2.52
C ASP A 163 -8.63 0.76 2.49
N ILE A 164 -7.75 0.06 1.78
CA ILE A 164 -7.80 -1.38 1.61
C ILE A 164 -6.71 -2.02 2.47
N PHE A 165 -7.11 -2.90 3.39
CA PHE A 165 -6.20 -3.43 4.41
C PHE A 165 -6.56 -4.85 4.85
N TRP A 166 -5.76 -5.40 5.75
CA TRP A 166 -6.06 -6.60 6.51
C TRP A 166 -5.48 -6.47 7.91
N LEU A 167 -6.03 -7.23 8.86
CA LEU A 167 -5.48 -7.32 10.21
C LEU A 167 -4.61 -8.56 10.35
N GLU A 168 -3.61 -8.50 11.22
CA GLU A 168 -2.73 -9.64 11.47
C GLU A 168 -3.47 -10.81 12.15
N GLU A 169 -4.45 -10.49 12.99
CA GLU A 169 -5.32 -11.49 13.64
C GLU A 169 -6.12 -12.30 12.63
N ASP A 170 -6.47 -11.69 11.49
CA ASP A 170 -7.18 -12.36 10.40
C ASP A 170 -6.30 -13.34 9.62
N LEU A 171 -4.98 -13.31 9.80
CA LEU A 171 -4.05 -14.25 9.15
C LEU A 171 -4.09 -15.62 9.83
N LYS A 172 -3.96 -16.70 9.04
CA LYS A 172 -3.77 -18.04 9.60
C LYS A 172 -2.32 -18.22 10.04
N SER A 173 -2.09 -19.18 10.93
CA SER A 173 -0.75 -19.48 11.46
C SER A 173 0.26 -19.86 10.37
N SER A 174 -0.16 -20.62 9.36
CA SER A 174 0.67 -20.98 8.19
C SER A 174 1.12 -19.75 7.40
N GLU A 175 0.28 -18.73 7.30
CA GLU A 175 0.54 -17.53 6.51
C GLU A 175 1.46 -16.56 7.26
N ARG A 176 1.27 -16.47 8.59
CA ARG A 176 2.23 -15.80 9.49
C ARG A 176 3.59 -16.47 9.44
N GLN A 177 3.63 -17.81 9.45
CA GLN A 177 4.87 -18.58 9.34
C GLN A 177 5.56 -18.35 7.99
N ALA A 178 4.82 -18.37 6.88
CA ALA A 178 5.37 -18.11 5.55
C ALA A 178 5.98 -16.71 5.45
N TYR A 179 5.33 -15.69 6.02
CA TYR A 179 5.90 -14.35 6.10
C TYR A 179 7.21 -14.33 6.89
N ASN A 180 7.22 -14.94 8.09
CA ASN A 180 8.41 -14.98 8.93
C ASN A 180 9.58 -15.67 8.23
N MET A 181 9.32 -16.80 7.57
CA MET A 181 10.33 -17.52 6.81
C MET A 181 10.93 -16.67 5.69
N ARG A 182 10.10 -15.93 4.93
CA ARG A 182 10.60 -15.02 3.89
C ARG A 182 11.42 -13.85 4.46
N VAL A 183 11.06 -13.34 5.64
CA VAL A 183 11.88 -12.33 6.33
C VAL A 183 13.22 -12.90 6.73
N ASP A 184 13.24 -14.09 7.31
CA ASP A 184 14.48 -14.76 7.73
C ASP A 184 15.38 -15.02 6.50
N GLU A 185 14.83 -15.52 5.39
CA GLU A 185 15.55 -15.71 4.12
C GLU A 185 16.13 -14.40 3.55
N GLU A 186 15.34 -13.33 3.54
CA GLU A 186 15.79 -12.01 3.07
C GLU A 186 16.92 -11.46 3.93
N LEU A 187 16.83 -11.64 5.25
CA LEU A 187 17.86 -11.20 6.19
C LEU A 187 19.14 -12.01 6.02
N CYS A 188 19.05 -13.33 5.90
CA CYS A 188 20.20 -14.18 5.59
C CYS A 188 20.90 -13.73 4.31
N ARG A 189 20.13 -13.53 3.22
CA ARG A 189 20.68 -13.07 1.94
C ARG A 189 21.37 -11.71 2.03
N ARG A 190 20.83 -10.78 2.81
CA ARG A 190 21.47 -9.46 3.03
C ARG A 190 22.72 -9.58 3.89
N ALA A 191 22.70 -10.45 4.89
CA ALA A 191 23.83 -10.66 5.77
C ALA A 191 25.03 -11.29 5.06
N GLU A 192 24.81 -12.10 4.01
CA GLU A 192 25.88 -12.60 3.12
C GLU A 192 26.71 -11.46 2.51
N GLY A 193 26.07 -10.33 2.19
CA GLY A 193 26.76 -9.12 1.68
C GLY A 193 27.44 -8.27 2.76
N HIS A 194 27.25 -8.59 4.04
CA HIS A 194 27.69 -7.78 5.18
C HIS A 194 28.21 -8.66 6.33
N GLN A 195 29.24 -9.48 6.06
CA GLN A 195 29.75 -10.46 7.03
C GLN A 195 30.17 -9.85 8.38
N GLY A 196 30.63 -8.60 8.41
CA GLY A 196 30.98 -7.89 9.65
C GLY A 196 29.82 -7.72 10.65
N ILE A 197 28.56 -7.91 10.23
CA ILE A 197 27.41 -7.93 11.15
C ILE A 197 27.50 -9.10 12.14
N PHE A 198 28.02 -10.25 11.72
CA PHE A 198 28.11 -11.45 12.58
C PHE A 198 29.23 -11.37 13.62
N GLU A 199 30.19 -10.46 13.41
CA GLU A 199 31.28 -10.20 14.35
C GLU A 199 30.85 -9.26 15.50
N LEU A 200 29.71 -8.59 15.37
CA LEU A 200 29.20 -7.70 16.41
C LEU A 200 28.90 -8.45 17.70
N GLY A 201 29.34 -7.91 18.83
CA GLY A 201 29.04 -8.43 20.15
C GLY A 201 27.58 -8.21 20.53
N TYR A 202 26.95 -9.26 21.04
CA TYR A 202 25.61 -9.20 21.63
C TYR A 202 25.64 -9.68 23.07
N ARG A 203 25.02 -8.92 23.97
CA ARG A 203 24.90 -9.29 25.39
C ARG A 203 23.62 -10.09 25.61
N CYS A 204 23.75 -11.31 26.13
CA CYS A 204 22.60 -12.15 26.40
C CYS A 204 21.76 -11.57 27.56
N PRO A 205 20.45 -11.32 27.40
CA PRO A 205 19.60 -10.76 28.46
C PRO A 205 19.27 -11.78 29.58
N LYS A 206 19.62 -13.06 29.40
CA LYS A 206 19.35 -14.12 30.39
C LYS A 206 20.51 -14.37 31.33
N CYS A 207 21.75 -14.17 30.87
CA CYS A 207 22.95 -14.50 31.65
C CYS A 207 24.05 -13.44 31.58
N ASP A 208 23.75 -12.29 30.97
CA ASP A 208 24.64 -11.13 30.84
C ASP A 208 25.98 -11.38 30.14
N ASN A 209 26.19 -12.57 29.57
CA ASN A 209 27.40 -12.88 28.83
C ASN A 209 27.37 -12.26 27.44
N ASN A 210 28.54 -11.79 27.01
CA ASN A 210 28.77 -11.28 25.67
C ASN A 210 29.26 -12.41 24.77
N ALA A 211 28.71 -12.50 23.57
CA ALA A 211 29.22 -13.37 22.52
C ALA A 211 29.03 -12.69 21.15
N PRO A 212 29.87 -13.01 20.14
CA PRO A 212 29.60 -12.63 18.76
C PRO A 212 28.22 -13.08 18.32
N LEU A 213 27.56 -12.28 17.47
CA LEU A 213 26.25 -12.63 16.91
C LEU A 213 26.28 -13.98 16.17
N ALA A 214 27.41 -14.32 15.54
CA ALA A 214 27.65 -15.59 14.86
C ALA A 214 27.43 -16.82 15.75
N ASP A 215 27.68 -16.70 17.06
CA ASP A 215 27.62 -17.83 17.99
C ASP A 215 26.21 -18.09 18.52
N PHE A 216 25.27 -17.17 18.30
CA PHE A 216 23.87 -17.37 18.65
C PHE A 216 23.18 -18.23 17.59
N SER A 217 22.34 -19.16 18.03
CA SER A 217 21.52 -20.00 17.15
C SER A 217 20.05 -19.59 17.22
N GLY A 218 19.24 -20.05 16.25
CA GLY A 218 17.81 -19.72 16.15
C GLY A 218 17.53 -18.71 15.04
N SER A 219 16.60 -17.79 15.27
CA SER A 219 16.23 -16.75 14.30
C SER A 219 16.30 -15.36 14.93
N ILE A 220 16.18 -14.33 14.10
CA ILE A 220 16.09 -12.93 14.55
C ILE A 220 14.92 -12.63 15.49
N ARG A 221 13.94 -13.54 15.57
CA ARG A 221 12.78 -13.44 16.47
C ARG A 221 12.97 -14.23 17.75
N ARG A 222 13.81 -15.27 17.71
CA ARG A 222 14.10 -16.10 18.88
C ARG A 222 15.51 -16.65 18.79
N ALA A 223 16.42 -16.02 19.52
CA ALA A 223 17.82 -16.44 19.61
C ALA A 223 18.03 -17.34 20.83
N THR A 224 19.02 -18.22 20.74
CA THR A 224 19.47 -19.08 21.83
C THR A 224 20.92 -18.76 22.15
N CYS A 225 21.20 -18.48 23.42
CA CYS A 225 22.53 -18.13 23.87
C CYS A 225 23.48 -19.34 23.84
N PRO A 226 24.69 -19.22 23.27
CA PRO A 226 25.65 -20.33 23.27
C PRO A 226 26.14 -20.70 24.67
N LYS A 227 26.09 -19.77 25.63
CA LYS A 227 26.60 -19.98 27.00
C LYS A 227 25.56 -20.58 27.94
N CYS A 228 24.40 -19.96 28.07
CA CYS A 228 23.37 -20.42 29.02
C CYS A 228 22.28 -21.29 28.39
N GLN A 229 22.29 -21.46 27.06
CA GLN A 229 21.27 -22.19 26.31
C GLN A 229 19.84 -21.62 26.48
N GLY A 230 19.71 -20.45 27.09
CA GLY A 230 18.45 -19.76 27.25
C GLY A 230 17.99 -19.16 25.92
N SER A 231 16.73 -19.38 25.57
CA SER A 231 16.08 -18.71 24.45
C SER A 231 15.46 -17.38 24.88
N PHE A 232 15.53 -16.38 24.00
CA PHE A 232 14.98 -15.05 24.23
C PHE A 232 14.63 -14.36 22.91
N GLU A 233 13.82 -13.30 22.97
CA GLU A 233 13.54 -12.42 21.82
C GLU A 233 14.64 -11.36 21.73
N PRO A 234 15.35 -11.25 20.58
CA PRO A 234 16.43 -10.27 20.45
C PRO A 234 15.90 -8.84 20.43
N GLU A 235 16.38 -7.99 21.34
CA GLU A 235 16.11 -6.55 21.34
C GLU A 235 17.34 -5.75 20.91
N ALA A 236 17.11 -4.62 20.22
CA ALA A 236 18.18 -3.74 19.73
C ALA A 236 19.00 -3.10 20.86
N GLY A 237 18.41 -2.93 22.06
CA GLY A 237 19.08 -2.34 23.23
C GLY A 237 20.17 -3.21 23.86
N HIS A 238 20.27 -4.50 23.49
CA HIS A 238 21.29 -5.43 24.00
C HIS A 238 22.52 -5.55 23.08
N ARG A 239 22.61 -4.69 22.07
CA ARG A 239 23.78 -4.58 21.21
C ARG A 239 24.90 -3.87 21.99
N ILE A 240 26.10 -4.42 21.90
CA ILE A 240 27.29 -3.71 22.36
C ILE A 240 27.76 -2.87 21.18
N GLU A 241 27.82 -1.55 21.36
CA GLU A 241 28.43 -0.68 20.36
C GLU A 241 29.87 -1.15 20.13
N ALA A 242 30.18 -1.49 18.89
CA ALA A 242 31.56 -1.75 18.49
C ALA A 242 32.30 -0.42 18.61
N TYR A 243 33.06 -0.24 19.69
CA TYR A 243 34.09 0.78 19.72
C TYR A 243 35.10 0.42 18.63
N LEU A 244 35.05 1.18 17.53
CA LEU A 244 36.13 1.25 16.57
C LEU A 244 37.38 1.69 17.35
N ILE A 245 38.34 0.76 17.49
CA ILE A 245 39.72 1.07 17.87
C ILE A 245 40.46 1.45 16.59
#